data_AF-A0A6P1DLW7-F1
#
_entry.id   AF-A0A6P1DLW7-F1
#
_cell.length_a   1.000
_cell.length_b   1.000
_cell.length_c   1.000
_cell.angle_alpha   90.00
_cell.angle_beta   90.00
_cell.angle_gamma   90.00
#
_symmetry.space_group_name_H-M   'P 1'
#
loop_
_entity.id
_entity.type
_entity.pdbx_description
1 polymer ?
#
loop_
_entity_poly.entity_id
_entity_poly.type
_entity_poly.pdbx_seq_one_letter_code
_entity_poly.pdbx_strand_id
1 'polypeptide(L)'
;MWFGRRKVVVCGAEPLAKEVADSLGAAGMGVRLLGEDAILTLKPMRNGILVLAEPAEPSRLVAELMRRYARPPGRARRARTRLLVMHRADPPPELPVPAADSGLIVETLGVEGRAARALLTRWPLHLAMDPIFGQVPHLLIAGLAPPARAYLLQALRLIHYGEGRPRVTVLSASPEQDAAAFTAEYPQARAIADLEFASLDALDLKDRPKVTLAFVSLGAPAAHALSTAQTLARAIERTQQASPPILVEIGEAGPTGRLADWDGQLIPVSYLGEVCRPEVLLEGAGDAVARTIHEHYCDTIAAQGRDPGSEPAGKPWEQLASSYRQANRHQADHLRAKLAVTDCRALPEEMVESFSFSPLEIERLAVIEHERWAADRYLNGWSFAPERDNVRKHHPQLIPYAALSTAMKDLDRFAVRGVPTLLARSGLGVVRTLIVALPDPAPGTQLDHQARGAMPRVLERLRLRYPDRALVFAATLEHADVRLMVRQALERAEAELIWLLTGPIPKLLDRQADEAARTDVLDLAALASRRVMLDGSEQLQRWIGERGEIVLQLGSEQPLSGPSKRISISARSAAPTWTFEY
;
A
#
# COMPACT_ATOMS: atom_id res chain seq x y z
N MET A 1 -13.40 -15.23 -29.96
CA MET A 1 -14.54 -15.37 -29.03
C MET A 1 -14.92 -14.00 -28.49
N TRP A 2 -15.98 -13.37 -29.03
CA TRP A 2 -16.54 -12.11 -28.55
C TRP A 2 -17.56 -12.40 -27.43
N PHE A 3 -17.10 -12.55 -26.18
CA PHE A 3 -18.00 -12.44 -25.02
C PHE A 3 -18.23 -10.93 -24.75
N GLY A 4 -19.50 -10.52 -24.68
CA GLY A 4 -19.92 -9.12 -24.79
C GLY A 4 -19.26 -8.18 -23.79
N ARG A 5 -18.63 -7.11 -24.29
CA ARG A 5 -18.11 -5.99 -23.50
C ARG A 5 -19.19 -5.50 -22.52
N ARG A 6 -18.89 -5.48 -21.21
CA ARG A 6 -19.77 -4.88 -20.20
C ARG A 6 -20.05 -3.43 -20.63
N LYS A 7 -21.34 -3.05 -20.66
CA LYS A 7 -21.77 -1.69 -21.00
C LYS A 7 -21.76 -0.85 -19.73
N VAL A 8 -20.98 0.23 -19.74
CA VAL A 8 -20.90 1.21 -18.65
C VAL A 8 -21.47 2.52 -19.16
N VAL A 9 -22.35 3.12 -18.37
CA VAL A 9 -22.81 4.49 -18.61
C VAL A 9 -22.36 5.35 -17.46
N VAL A 10 -21.71 6.46 -17.79
CA VAL A 10 -21.16 7.42 -16.84
C VAL A 10 -21.95 8.72 -16.99
N CYS A 11 -22.29 9.35 -15.88
CA CYS A 11 -22.92 10.65 -15.82
C CYS A 11 -22.38 11.39 -14.61
N GLY A 12 -22.08 12.68 -14.73
CA GLY A 12 -21.55 13.44 -13.61
C GLY A 12 -20.76 14.66 -14.01
N ALA A 13 -20.12 15.28 -13.02
CA ALA A 13 -19.29 16.46 -13.19
C ALA A 13 -17.88 16.12 -13.70
N GLU A 14 -17.31 17.03 -14.49
CA GLU A 14 -15.89 17.00 -14.86
C GLU A 14 -15.01 17.60 -13.74
N PRO A 15 -13.76 17.15 -13.59
CA PRO A 15 -13.05 16.18 -14.44
C PRO A 15 -13.37 14.71 -14.14
N LEU A 16 -14.04 14.39 -13.02
CA LEU A 16 -14.21 13.00 -12.57
C LEU A 16 -14.96 12.12 -13.58
N ALA A 17 -16.07 12.57 -14.14
CA ALA A 17 -16.85 11.79 -15.09
C ALA A 17 -16.06 11.46 -16.37
N LYS A 18 -15.22 12.40 -16.81
CA LYS A 18 -14.32 12.22 -17.95
C LYS A 18 -13.22 11.20 -17.62
N GLU A 19 -12.56 11.33 -16.47
CA GLU A 19 -11.51 10.40 -16.03
C GLU A 19 -12.04 8.96 -15.89
N VAL A 20 -13.24 8.79 -15.32
CA VAL A 20 -13.91 7.48 -15.27
C VAL A 20 -14.11 6.92 -16.68
N ALA A 21 -14.57 7.75 -17.61
CA ALA A 21 -14.86 7.30 -18.97
C ALA A 21 -13.60 6.92 -19.74
N ASP A 22 -12.55 7.73 -19.64
CA ASP A 22 -11.27 7.53 -20.30
C ASP A 22 -10.56 6.28 -19.74
N SER A 23 -10.49 6.14 -18.42
CA SER A 23 -9.88 4.97 -17.75
C SER A 23 -10.58 3.65 -18.13
N LEU A 24 -11.91 3.60 -18.05
CA LEU A 24 -12.67 2.40 -18.42
C LEU A 24 -12.61 2.12 -19.94
N GLY A 25 -12.57 3.16 -20.76
CA GLY A 25 -12.41 3.05 -22.21
C GLY A 25 -11.04 2.46 -22.59
N ALA A 26 -9.97 2.92 -21.95
CA ALA A 26 -8.61 2.41 -22.11
C ALA A 26 -8.50 0.92 -21.71
N ALA A 27 -9.28 0.48 -20.71
CA ALA A 27 -9.42 -0.93 -20.33
C ALA A 27 -10.30 -1.76 -21.28
N GLY A 28 -10.73 -1.18 -22.42
CA GLY A 28 -11.49 -1.87 -23.46
C GLY A 28 -12.99 -2.05 -23.14
N MET A 29 -13.54 -1.35 -22.14
CA MET A 29 -14.96 -1.38 -21.83
C MET A 29 -15.79 -0.52 -22.79
N GLY A 30 -17.07 -0.89 -22.98
CA GLY A 30 -18.01 -0.09 -23.78
C GLY A 30 -18.61 1.02 -22.93
N VAL A 31 -18.01 2.21 -22.97
CA VAL A 31 -18.41 3.37 -22.14
C VAL A 31 -19.25 4.36 -22.94
N ARG A 32 -20.29 4.93 -22.29
CA ARG A 32 -21.05 6.07 -22.79
C ARG A 32 -21.11 7.15 -21.71
N LEU A 33 -20.63 8.36 -22.03
CA LEU A 33 -20.81 9.54 -21.18
C LEU A 33 -22.15 10.20 -21.54
N LEU A 34 -23.02 10.42 -20.55
CA LEU A 34 -24.33 11.04 -20.72
C LEU A 34 -24.54 12.15 -19.69
N GLY A 35 -25.31 13.18 -20.07
CA GLY A 35 -25.85 14.16 -19.12
C GLY A 35 -26.97 13.57 -18.25
N GLU A 36 -27.33 14.27 -17.17
CA GLU A 36 -28.32 13.81 -16.19
C GLU A 36 -29.70 13.58 -16.83
N ASP A 37 -30.18 14.45 -17.72
CA ASP A 37 -31.46 14.22 -18.40
C ASP A 37 -31.45 12.97 -19.28
N ALA A 38 -30.33 12.72 -19.96
CA ALA A 38 -30.17 11.56 -20.82
C ALA A 38 -30.10 10.26 -20.01
N ILE A 39 -29.45 10.25 -18.84
CA ILE A 39 -29.37 9.04 -18.00
C ILE A 39 -30.74 8.62 -17.49
N LEU A 40 -31.62 9.58 -17.20
CA LEU A 40 -32.98 9.31 -16.75
C LEU A 40 -33.82 8.65 -17.85
N THR A 41 -33.57 8.96 -19.13
CA THR A 41 -34.30 8.34 -20.25
C THR A 41 -33.81 6.95 -20.65
N LEU A 42 -32.74 6.44 -20.03
CA LEU A 42 -32.19 5.12 -20.36
C LEU A 42 -33.17 3.99 -20.03
N LYS A 43 -33.31 3.07 -20.99
CA LYS A 43 -33.95 1.77 -20.74
C LYS A 43 -33.08 0.93 -19.79
N PRO A 44 -33.68 0.15 -18.87
CA PRO A 44 -32.93 -0.70 -17.96
C PRO A 44 -31.94 -1.62 -18.66
N MET A 45 -30.67 -1.54 -18.25
CA MET A 45 -29.58 -2.31 -18.85
C MET A 45 -29.42 -3.67 -18.17
N ARG A 46 -29.51 -4.76 -18.94
CA ARG A 46 -29.21 -6.10 -18.43
C ARG A 46 -27.70 -6.24 -18.19
N ASN A 47 -27.29 -6.55 -16.95
CA ASN A 47 -25.89 -6.65 -16.53
C ASN A 47 -25.06 -5.38 -16.82
N GLY A 48 -25.70 -4.20 -16.86
CA GLY A 48 -25.03 -2.93 -17.07
C GLY A 48 -24.56 -2.30 -15.76
N ILE A 49 -23.63 -1.35 -15.88
CA ILE A 49 -23.14 -0.52 -14.78
C ILE A 49 -23.48 0.93 -15.08
N LEU A 50 -24.11 1.61 -14.12
CA LEU A 50 -24.32 3.04 -14.10
C LEU A 50 -23.34 3.65 -13.10
N VAL A 51 -22.60 4.67 -13.50
CA VAL A 51 -21.71 5.44 -12.62
C VAL A 51 -22.21 6.88 -12.58
N LEU A 52 -22.57 7.35 -11.38
CA LEU A 52 -22.86 8.74 -11.08
C LEU A 52 -21.61 9.36 -10.44
N ALA A 53 -20.84 10.10 -11.23
CA ALA A 53 -19.59 10.74 -10.84
C ALA A 53 -19.86 12.12 -10.24
N GLU A 54 -19.95 12.23 -8.91
CA GLU A 54 -20.27 13.50 -8.22
C GLU A 54 -21.54 14.19 -8.76
N PRO A 55 -22.72 13.52 -8.72
CA PRO A 55 -23.96 14.14 -9.16
C PRO A 55 -24.32 15.33 -8.25
N ALA A 56 -24.97 16.36 -8.81
CA ALA A 56 -25.35 17.56 -8.06
C ALA A 56 -26.43 17.27 -6.99
N GLU A 57 -27.44 16.46 -7.34
CA GLU A 57 -28.51 16.03 -6.44
C GLU A 57 -28.54 14.48 -6.31
N PRO A 58 -27.59 13.85 -5.60
CA PRO A 58 -27.42 12.39 -5.57
C PRO A 58 -28.70 11.66 -5.15
N SER A 59 -29.34 12.08 -4.06
CA SER A 59 -30.52 11.41 -3.51
C SER A 59 -31.71 11.46 -4.47
N ARG A 60 -31.92 12.60 -5.14
CA ARG A 60 -32.97 12.78 -6.15
C ARG A 60 -32.72 11.88 -7.35
N LEU A 61 -31.49 11.87 -7.88
CA LEU A 61 -31.14 11.11 -9.07
C LEU A 61 -31.25 9.60 -8.81
N VAL A 62 -30.77 9.13 -7.67
CA VAL A 62 -30.91 7.73 -7.23
C VAL A 62 -32.39 7.36 -7.07
N ALA A 63 -33.22 8.20 -6.44
CA ALA A 63 -34.65 7.93 -6.27
C ALA A 63 -35.39 7.78 -7.61
N GLU A 64 -35.11 8.64 -8.59
CA GLU A 64 -35.72 8.56 -9.91
C GLU A 64 -35.25 7.32 -10.69
N LEU A 65 -33.96 7.00 -10.64
CA LEU A 65 -33.44 5.77 -11.22
C LEU A 65 -34.07 4.53 -10.56
N MET A 66 -34.24 4.52 -9.24
CA MET A 66 -34.93 3.44 -8.53
C MET A 66 -36.37 3.26 -9.00
N ARG A 67 -37.14 4.34 -9.19
CA ARG A 67 -38.51 4.27 -9.73
C ARG A 67 -38.53 3.66 -11.14
N ARG A 68 -37.60 4.07 -12.01
CA ARG A 68 -37.55 3.58 -13.41
C ARG A 68 -37.09 2.14 -13.54
N TYR A 69 -36.21 1.71 -12.64
CA TYR A 69 -35.69 0.35 -12.59
C TYR A 69 -36.51 -0.55 -11.64
N ALA A 70 -37.63 -0.05 -11.11
CA ALA A 70 -38.57 -0.83 -10.32
C ALA A 70 -39.13 -2.00 -11.15
N ARG A 71 -39.37 -3.14 -10.49
CA ARG A 71 -39.85 -4.35 -11.14
C ARG A 71 -41.38 -4.41 -11.07
N PRO A 72 -42.09 -4.72 -12.18
CA PRO A 72 -43.48 -5.11 -12.09
C PRO A 72 -43.59 -6.49 -11.41
N PRO A 73 -44.58 -6.70 -10.52
CA PRO A 73 -44.77 -7.97 -9.82
C PRO A 73 -45.03 -9.13 -10.81
N GLY A 74 -44.46 -10.30 -10.54
CA GLY A 74 -44.75 -11.55 -11.27
C GLY A 74 -43.85 -11.91 -12.46
N ARG A 75 -42.79 -11.15 -12.78
CA ARG A 75 -41.80 -11.53 -13.81
C ARG A 75 -40.57 -12.24 -13.23
N ALA A 76 -40.07 -13.24 -13.97
CA ALA A 76 -38.86 -14.01 -13.64
C ALA A 76 -37.65 -13.11 -13.31
N ARG A 77 -36.77 -13.61 -12.41
CA ARG A 77 -35.61 -12.94 -11.81
C ARG A 77 -34.63 -12.43 -12.89
N ARG A 78 -34.87 -11.24 -13.44
CA ARG A 78 -33.92 -10.55 -14.33
C ARG A 78 -32.67 -10.15 -13.54
N ALA A 79 -31.52 -10.10 -14.21
CA ALA A 79 -30.29 -9.62 -13.62
C ALA A 79 -30.39 -8.12 -13.25
N ARG A 80 -29.74 -7.74 -12.15
CA ARG A 80 -29.77 -6.37 -11.61
C ARG A 80 -28.74 -5.47 -12.31
N THR A 81 -29.06 -4.19 -12.44
CA THR A 81 -28.12 -3.16 -12.86
C THR A 81 -27.40 -2.63 -11.61
N ARG A 82 -26.09 -2.45 -11.68
CA ARG A 82 -25.32 -1.82 -10.60
C ARG A 82 -25.31 -0.31 -10.80
N LEU A 83 -25.57 0.45 -9.75
CA LEU A 83 -25.52 1.90 -9.70
C LEU A 83 -24.45 2.31 -8.68
N LEU A 84 -23.33 2.85 -9.17
CA LEU A 84 -22.24 3.34 -8.36
C LEU A 84 -22.32 4.86 -8.25
N VAL A 85 -22.44 5.38 -7.03
CA VAL A 85 -22.49 6.81 -6.73
C VAL A 85 -21.16 7.24 -6.13
N MET A 86 -20.37 7.99 -6.91
CA MET A 86 -19.10 8.54 -6.46
C MET A 86 -19.32 9.91 -5.82
N HIS A 87 -18.63 10.18 -4.72
CA HIS A 87 -18.73 11.42 -3.95
C HIS A 87 -17.37 11.79 -3.36
N ARG A 88 -17.07 13.10 -3.22
CA ARG A 88 -15.82 13.56 -2.57
C ARG A 88 -15.90 13.56 -1.05
N ALA A 89 -17.02 14.00 -0.49
CA ALA A 89 -17.21 14.13 0.94
C ALA A 89 -17.41 12.76 1.60
N ASP A 90 -16.68 12.46 2.66
CA ASP A 90 -17.03 11.43 3.63
C ASP A 90 -17.65 12.10 4.88
N PRO A 91 -18.75 11.59 5.45
CA PRO A 91 -19.48 10.37 5.08
C PRO A 91 -20.22 10.49 3.73
N PRO A 92 -20.61 9.36 3.11
CA PRO A 92 -21.42 9.36 1.88
C PRO A 92 -22.71 10.18 2.05
N PRO A 93 -23.23 10.75 0.95
CA PRO A 93 -24.53 11.42 0.97
C PRO A 93 -25.63 10.45 1.40
N GLU A 94 -26.67 10.96 2.08
CA GLU A 94 -27.83 10.15 2.41
C GLU A 94 -28.59 9.75 1.14
N LEU A 95 -28.62 8.45 0.84
CA LEU A 95 -29.27 7.91 -0.34
C LEU A 95 -30.53 7.11 0.03
N PRO A 96 -31.56 7.11 -0.83
CA PRO A 96 -32.73 6.26 -0.65
C PRO A 96 -32.33 4.78 -0.65
N VAL A 97 -32.88 4.01 0.30
CA VAL A 97 -32.57 2.58 0.44
C VAL A 97 -33.39 1.78 -0.58
N PRO A 98 -32.75 0.99 -1.48
CA PRO A 98 -33.48 0.16 -2.42
C PRO A 98 -34.23 -0.97 -1.72
N ALA A 99 -35.46 -1.22 -2.16
CA ALA A 99 -36.21 -2.41 -1.74
C ALA A 99 -35.44 -3.69 -2.13
N ALA A 100 -35.62 -4.77 -1.35
CA ALA A 100 -34.87 -6.01 -1.52
C ALA A 100 -35.06 -6.66 -2.90
N ASP A 101 -36.14 -6.37 -3.60
CA ASP A 101 -36.49 -6.84 -4.94
C ASP A 101 -36.15 -5.84 -6.07
N SER A 102 -35.52 -4.71 -5.75
CA SER A 102 -35.15 -3.67 -6.71
C SER A 102 -34.37 -4.21 -7.92
N GLY A 103 -34.60 -3.59 -9.07
CA GLY A 103 -33.79 -3.81 -10.28
C GLY A 103 -32.38 -3.21 -10.16
N LEU A 104 -32.13 -2.35 -9.17
CA LEU A 104 -30.86 -1.70 -8.90
C LEU A 104 -30.16 -2.26 -7.66
N ILE A 105 -28.84 -2.31 -7.73
CA ILE A 105 -27.94 -2.41 -6.57
C ILE A 105 -27.24 -1.06 -6.47
N VAL A 106 -27.50 -0.31 -5.39
CA VAL A 106 -26.91 1.01 -5.18
C VAL A 106 -25.68 0.87 -4.29
N GLU A 107 -24.54 1.37 -4.76
CA GLU A 107 -23.25 1.35 -4.09
C GLU A 107 -22.71 2.79 -4.01
N THR A 108 -22.04 3.15 -2.91
CA THR A 108 -21.39 4.47 -2.75
C THR A 108 -19.87 4.33 -2.73
N LEU A 109 -19.17 5.32 -3.27
CA LEU A 109 -17.72 5.36 -3.34
C LEU A 109 -17.18 6.76 -3.00
N GLY A 110 -16.50 6.86 -1.86
CA GLY A 110 -15.74 8.05 -1.47
C GLY A 110 -14.45 8.15 -2.29
N VAL A 111 -14.34 9.18 -3.12
CA VAL A 111 -13.25 9.39 -4.08
C VAL A 111 -11.91 9.53 -3.35
N GLU A 112 -11.83 10.44 -2.40
CA GLU A 112 -10.58 10.78 -1.71
C GLU A 112 -10.09 9.63 -0.83
N GLY A 113 -10.98 9.04 -0.02
CA GLY A 113 -10.65 7.91 0.84
C GLY A 113 -10.23 6.68 0.05
N ARG A 114 -10.90 6.37 -1.08
CA ARG A 114 -10.49 5.24 -1.94
C ARG A 114 -9.18 5.51 -2.66
N ALA A 115 -8.95 6.74 -3.12
CA ALA A 115 -7.69 7.12 -3.73
C ALA A 115 -6.53 7.00 -2.73
N ALA A 116 -6.69 7.50 -1.50
CA ALA A 116 -5.69 7.37 -0.44
C ALA A 116 -5.32 5.90 -0.16
N ARG A 117 -6.34 5.02 -0.09
CA ARG A 117 -6.13 3.56 0.05
C ARG A 117 -5.37 2.98 -1.14
N ALA A 118 -5.74 3.34 -2.37
CA ALA A 118 -5.07 2.86 -3.58
C ALA A 118 -3.60 3.32 -3.64
N LEU A 119 -3.33 4.60 -3.34
CA LEU A 119 -1.99 5.16 -3.28
C LEU A 119 -1.13 4.44 -2.24
N LEU A 120 -1.62 4.26 -1.01
CA LEU A 120 -0.89 3.56 0.05
C LEU A 120 -0.78 2.05 -0.16
N THR A 121 -1.65 1.47 -0.98
CA THR A 121 -1.50 0.08 -1.43
C THR A 121 -0.32 -0.02 -2.39
N ARG A 122 -0.24 0.88 -3.37
CA ARG A 122 0.81 0.87 -4.40
C ARG A 122 2.18 1.35 -3.88
N TRP A 123 2.18 2.35 -3.02
CA TRP A 123 3.36 2.93 -2.37
C TRP A 123 3.17 2.92 -0.84
N PRO A 124 3.41 1.76 -0.19
CA PRO A 124 3.19 1.63 1.24
C PRO A 124 4.21 2.42 2.07
N LEU A 125 3.85 2.74 3.32
CA LEU A 125 4.70 3.55 4.21
C LEU A 125 6.05 2.90 4.55
N HIS A 126 6.15 1.58 4.40
CA HIS A 126 7.40 0.83 4.58
C HIS A 126 8.22 0.67 3.29
N LEU A 127 7.81 1.31 2.19
CA LEU A 127 8.48 1.17 0.88
C LEU A 127 9.98 1.51 0.97
N ALA A 128 10.33 2.59 1.68
CA ALA A 128 11.72 3.03 1.80
C ALA A 128 12.35 2.81 3.19
N MET A 129 11.89 1.78 3.90
CA MET A 129 12.46 1.43 5.20
C MET A 129 12.36 -0.06 5.49
N ASP A 130 13.02 -0.45 6.57
CA ASP A 130 13.02 -1.81 7.04
C ASP A 130 12.68 -1.91 8.54
N PRO A 131 11.41 -2.20 8.89
CA PRO A 131 10.96 -2.22 10.28
C PRO A 131 11.68 -3.26 11.15
N ILE A 132 11.99 -4.43 10.61
CA ILE A 132 12.67 -5.50 11.37
C ILE A 132 14.14 -5.10 11.66
N PHE A 133 14.71 -4.19 10.86
CA PHE A 133 16.02 -3.58 11.11
C PHE A 133 15.95 -2.35 12.03
N GLY A 134 14.79 -2.08 12.64
CA GLY A 134 14.58 -1.00 13.60
C GLY A 134 14.33 0.37 12.98
N GLN A 135 14.10 0.46 11.66
CA GLN A 135 13.73 1.72 11.03
C GLN A 135 12.26 2.06 11.29
N VAL A 136 11.99 3.35 11.52
CA VAL A 136 10.65 3.87 11.81
C VAL A 136 10.16 4.74 10.65
N PRO A 137 8.84 4.75 10.35
CA PRO A 137 8.33 5.56 9.27
C PRO A 137 8.35 7.04 9.64
N HIS A 138 8.81 7.85 8.69
CA HIS A 138 8.66 9.31 8.72
C HIS A 138 8.01 9.75 7.41
N LEU A 139 6.71 10.05 7.50
CA LEU A 139 5.92 10.54 6.39
C LEU A 139 5.97 12.07 6.34
N LEU A 140 6.33 12.63 5.19
CA LEU A 140 6.26 14.07 4.93
C LEU A 140 5.11 14.35 3.95
N ILE A 141 4.21 15.27 4.27
CA ILE A 141 3.11 15.67 3.36
C ILE A 141 3.22 17.16 3.12
N ALA A 142 3.32 17.60 1.87
CA ALA A 142 3.26 19.01 1.50
C ALA A 142 1.88 19.34 0.94
N GLY A 143 1.14 20.17 1.68
CA GLY A 143 -0.24 20.55 1.43
C GLY A 143 -1.26 19.79 2.28
N LEU A 144 -2.46 20.38 2.39
CA LEU A 144 -3.59 19.83 3.16
C LEU A 144 -4.92 19.87 2.40
N ALA A 145 -4.95 20.46 1.20
CA ALA A 145 -6.10 20.37 0.33
C ALA A 145 -6.31 18.91 -0.11
N PRO A 146 -7.54 18.50 -0.45
CA PRO A 146 -7.76 17.19 -1.06
C PRO A 146 -6.84 16.95 -2.26
N PRO A 147 -6.27 15.74 -2.42
CA PRO A 147 -6.45 14.53 -1.58
C PRO A 147 -5.51 14.42 -0.36
N ALA A 148 -4.61 15.39 -0.11
CA ALA A 148 -3.57 15.31 0.94
C ALA A 148 -4.12 14.97 2.32
N ARG A 149 -5.27 15.55 2.67
CA ARG A 149 -5.93 15.31 3.95
C ARG A 149 -6.41 13.87 4.11
N ALA A 150 -7.07 13.31 3.09
CA ALA A 150 -7.54 11.92 3.11
C ALA A 150 -6.34 10.96 3.16
N TYR A 151 -5.26 11.29 2.44
CA TYR A 151 -4.00 10.57 2.50
C TYR A 151 -3.40 10.57 3.91
N LEU A 152 -3.32 11.73 4.58
CA LEU A 152 -2.84 11.87 5.96
C LEU A 152 -3.63 10.96 6.91
N LEU A 153 -4.96 11.05 6.88
CA LEU A 153 -5.83 10.26 7.76
C LEU A 153 -5.69 8.76 7.50
N GLN A 154 -5.60 8.35 6.24
CA GLN A 154 -5.38 6.95 5.90
C GLN A 154 -3.98 6.47 6.31
N ALA A 155 -2.95 7.30 6.14
CA ALA A 155 -1.59 6.96 6.55
C ALA A 155 -1.49 6.78 8.07
N LEU A 156 -2.10 7.68 8.87
CA LEU A 156 -2.14 7.55 10.33
C LEU A 156 -2.78 6.23 10.80
N ARG A 157 -3.72 5.66 10.05
CA ARG A 157 -4.30 4.34 10.37
C ARG A 157 -3.34 3.19 10.09
N LEU A 158 -2.38 3.37 9.18
CA LEU A 158 -1.52 2.31 8.67
C LEU A 158 -0.06 2.41 9.14
N ILE A 159 0.32 3.47 9.84
CA ILE A 159 1.71 3.83 10.11
C ILE A 159 2.39 2.95 11.18
N HIS A 160 1.71 1.94 11.71
CA HIS A 160 2.23 1.04 12.75
C HIS A 160 3.00 -0.14 12.18
N TYR A 161 4.29 -0.25 12.54
CA TYR A 161 5.21 -1.30 12.06
C TYR A 161 6.05 -1.95 13.17
N GLY A 162 5.86 -1.56 14.42
CA GLY A 162 6.63 -2.06 15.56
C GLY A 162 6.48 -1.13 16.76
N GLU A 163 7.44 -1.21 17.69
CA GLU A 163 7.44 -0.41 18.93
C GLU A 163 7.94 1.04 18.72
N GLY A 164 8.65 1.28 17.63
CA GLY A 164 9.16 2.61 17.30
C GLY A 164 8.04 3.59 17.00
N ARG A 165 8.10 4.78 17.60
CA ARG A 165 7.09 5.81 17.43
C ARG A 165 7.20 6.44 16.03
N PRO A 166 6.14 6.39 15.21
CA PRO A 166 6.16 6.94 13.86
C PRO A 166 6.13 8.47 13.87
N ARG A 167 6.65 9.09 12.80
CA ARG A 167 6.65 10.55 12.63
C ARG A 167 5.86 10.97 11.39
N VAL A 168 5.13 12.08 11.51
CA VAL A 168 4.43 12.72 10.40
C VAL A 168 4.71 14.22 10.44
N THR A 169 5.28 14.73 9.35
CA THR A 169 5.53 16.17 9.16
C THR A 169 4.60 16.67 8.06
N VAL A 170 3.72 17.62 8.39
CA VAL A 170 2.81 18.28 7.44
C VAL A 170 3.35 19.67 7.13
N LEU A 171 3.63 19.93 5.86
CA LEU A 171 4.06 21.23 5.38
C LEU A 171 2.87 22.00 4.85
N SER A 172 2.64 23.20 5.40
CA SER A 172 1.54 24.06 4.97
C SER A 172 1.94 25.54 5.00
N ALA A 173 1.12 26.37 4.36
CA ALA A 173 1.34 27.81 4.30
C ALA A 173 1.07 28.50 5.66
N SER A 174 0.17 27.92 6.47
CA SER A 174 -0.23 28.46 7.78
C SER A 174 -0.15 27.37 8.87
N PRO A 175 1.06 26.92 9.26
CA PRO A 175 1.24 25.71 10.09
C PRO A 175 0.49 25.75 11.42
N GLU A 176 0.49 26.90 12.10
CA GLU A 176 -0.19 27.05 13.39
C GLU A 176 -1.70 26.94 13.27
N GLN A 177 -2.29 27.58 12.25
CA GLN A 177 -3.73 27.53 11.99
C GLN A 177 -4.16 26.12 11.57
N ASP A 178 -3.41 25.49 10.69
CA ASP A 178 -3.70 24.14 10.21
C ASP A 178 -3.54 23.10 11.33
N ALA A 179 -2.52 23.24 12.18
CA ALA A 179 -2.36 22.41 13.37
C ALA A 179 -3.53 22.57 14.35
N ALA A 180 -3.98 23.81 14.58
CA ALA A 180 -5.11 24.10 15.46
C ALA A 180 -6.41 23.49 14.89
N ALA A 181 -6.68 23.67 13.59
CA ALA A 181 -7.85 23.10 12.93
C ALA A 181 -7.84 21.57 12.95
N PHE A 182 -6.69 20.95 12.64
CA PHE A 182 -6.54 19.50 12.67
C PHE A 182 -6.70 18.95 14.10
N THR A 183 -6.13 19.63 15.11
CA THR A 183 -6.26 19.22 16.51
C THR A 183 -7.69 19.38 17.02
N ALA A 184 -8.42 20.40 16.58
CA ALA A 184 -9.83 20.58 16.95
C ALA A 184 -10.71 19.44 16.42
N GLU A 185 -10.44 18.94 15.20
CA GLU A 185 -11.20 17.83 14.62
C GLU A 185 -10.73 16.45 15.10
N TYR A 186 -9.42 16.28 15.29
CA TYR A 186 -8.79 15.02 15.72
C TYR A 186 -7.94 15.23 16.98
N PRO A 187 -8.57 15.52 18.13
CA PRO A 187 -7.85 15.88 19.36
C PRO A 187 -6.91 14.80 19.89
N GLN A 188 -7.15 13.54 19.52
CA GLN A 188 -6.35 12.38 19.94
C GLN A 188 -5.35 11.92 18.88
N ALA A 189 -5.22 12.60 17.73
CA ALA A 189 -4.32 12.16 16.65
C ALA A 189 -2.85 12.06 17.10
N ARG A 190 -2.42 12.94 18.01
CA ARG A 190 -1.06 12.90 18.59
C ARG A 190 -0.78 11.65 19.42
N ALA A 191 -1.78 10.84 19.77
CA ALA A 191 -1.51 9.53 20.38
C ALA A 191 -0.87 8.55 19.38
N ILE A 192 -1.17 8.69 18.08
CA ILE A 192 -0.80 7.77 17.00
C ILE A 192 0.67 7.92 16.58
N ALA A 193 1.13 9.17 16.46
CA ALA A 193 2.44 9.51 15.91
C ALA A 193 2.99 10.81 16.52
N ASP A 194 4.25 11.09 16.26
CA ASP A 194 4.79 12.45 16.39
C ASP A 194 4.30 13.28 15.21
N LEU A 195 3.22 14.05 15.41
CA LEU A 195 2.67 14.95 14.39
C LEU A 195 3.19 16.37 14.55
N GLU A 196 3.76 16.88 13.47
CA GLU A 196 4.31 18.23 13.38
C GLU A 196 3.77 18.95 12.15
N PHE A 197 3.48 20.24 12.30
CA PHE A 197 3.12 21.13 11.21
C PHE A 197 4.20 22.19 11.09
N ALA A 198 4.73 22.40 9.88
CA ALA A 198 5.80 23.35 9.61
C ALA A 198 5.59 24.03 8.26
N SER A 199 6.30 25.14 8.00
CA SER A 199 6.40 25.68 6.66
C SER A 199 7.55 25.02 5.91
N LEU A 200 7.54 25.08 4.58
CA LEU A 200 8.65 24.55 3.76
C LEU A 200 9.99 25.23 4.10
N ASP A 201 9.96 26.54 4.36
CA ASP A 201 11.17 27.33 4.65
C ASP A 201 11.75 27.04 6.04
N ALA A 202 10.91 26.58 6.97
CA ALA A 202 11.31 26.23 8.34
C ALA A 202 11.50 24.71 8.52
N LEU A 203 11.58 23.94 7.43
CA LEU A 203 11.75 22.50 7.49
C LEU A 203 13.15 22.13 8.03
N ASP A 204 13.19 21.68 9.28
CA ASP A 204 14.37 21.08 9.89
C ASP A 204 14.21 19.55 9.94
N LEU A 205 15.13 18.83 9.29
CA LEU A 205 15.15 17.36 9.27
C LEU A 205 16.31 16.77 10.09
N LYS A 206 17.11 17.62 10.72
CA LYS A 206 18.27 17.21 11.50
C LYS A 206 17.84 16.44 12.74
N ASP A 207 18.61 15.40 13.10
CA ASP A 207 18.39 14.57 14.29
C ASP A 207 17.00 13.88 14.34
N ARG A 208 16.27 13.84 13.21
CA ARG A 208 15.01 13.12 13.02
C ARG A 208 15.25 11.81 12.28
N PRO A 209 14.36 10.81 12.42
CA PRO A 209 14.35 9.66 11.51
C PRO A 209 14.34 10.10 10.04
N LYS A 210 15.02 9.35 9.17
CA LYS A 210 15.01 9.62 7.72
C LYS A 210 13.60 9.67 7.20
N VAL A 211 13.26 10.67 6.39
CA VAL A 211 11.99 10.68 5.65
C VAL A 211 11.93 9.40 4.83
N THR A 212 10.89 8.59 5.02
CA THR A 212 10.71 7.29 4.34
C THR A 212 9.74 7.38 3.16
N LEU A 213 8.86 8.38 3.17
CA LEU A 213 7.95 8.67 2.07
C LEU A 213 7.55 10.14 2.13
N ALA A 214 7.44 10.78 0.96
CA ALA A 214 6.85 12.11 0.86
C ALA A 214 5.65 12.12 -0.10
N PHE A 215 4.65 12.94 0.18
CA PHE A 215 3.52 13.22 -0.72
C PHE A 215 3.35 14.73 -0.91
N VAL A 216 3.39 15.21 -2.15
CA VAL A 216 3.24 16.61 -2.51
C VAL A 216 1.92 16.81 -3.24
N SER A 217 0.97 17.48 -2.59
CA SER A 217 -0.35 17.76 -3.13
C SER A 217 -0.83 19.14 -2.66
N LEU A 218 -0.62 20.14 -3.50
CA LEU A 218 -0.75 21.56 -3.14
C LEU A 218 -2.08 22.19 -3.59
N GLY A 219 -2.95 21.45 -4.28
CA GLY A 219 -4.14 22.03 -4.93
C GLY A 219 -3.79 23.08 -6.01
N ALA A 220 -2.57 23.02 -6.55
CA ALA A 220 -2.00 23.96 -7.52
C ALA A 220 -1.61 23.22 -8.81
N PRO A 221 -1.32 23.92 -9.92
CA PRO A 221 -0.86 23.28 -11.16
C PRO A 221 0.34 22.36 -10.94
N ALA A 222 0.42 21.26 -11.69
CA ALA A 222 1.42 20.20 -11.53
C ALA A 222 2.87 20.72 -11.51
N ALA A 223 3.18 21.79 -12.27
CA ALA A 223 4.50 22.42 -12.28
C ALA A 223 4.93 22.95 -10.90
N HIS A 224 3.99 23.48 -10.11
CA HIS A 224 4.27 23.98 -8.76
C HIS A 224 4.51 22.83 -7.76
N ALA A 225 3.71 21.76 -7.86
CA ALA A 225 3.93 20.54 -7.09
C ALA A 225 5.29 19.91 -7.41
N LEU A 226 5.66 19.84 -8.69
CA LEU A 226 6.97 19.35 -9.12
C LEU A 226 8.14 20.19 -8.58
N SER A 227 8.06 21.52 -8.69
CA SER A 227 9.09 22.42 -8.15
C SER A 227 9.27 22.27 -6.64
N THR A 228 8.16 22.10 -5.91
CA THR A 228 8.17 21.85 -4.47
C THR A 228 8.80 20.50 -4.15
N ALA A 229 8.43 19.45 -4.88
CA ALA A 229 8.99 18.11 -4.72
C ALA A 229 10.51 18.08 -4.96
N GLN A 230 11.00 18.78 -5.98
CA GLN A 230 12.44 18.93 -6.25
C GLN A 230 13.17 19.69 -5.13
N THR A 231 12.52 20.70 -4.53
CA THR A 231 13.08 21.43 -3.40
C THR A 231 13.17 20.56 -2.15
N LEU A 232 12.12 19.77 -1.87
CA LEU A 232 12.09 18.79 -0.80
C LEU A 232 13.17 17.71 -0.98
N ALA A 233 13.28 17.14 -2.17
CA ALA A 233 14.34 16.19 -2.52
C ALA A 233 15.73 16.73 -2.15
N ARG A 234 16.06 17.95 -2.59
CA ARG A 234 17.34 18.60 -2.27
C ARG A 234 17.52 18.85 -0.77
N ALA A 235 16.46 19.19 -0.04
CA ALA A 235 16.53 19.44 1.40
C ALA A 235 16.78 18.15 2.20
N ILE A 236 16.08 17.06 1.82
CA ILE A 236 16.26 15.73 2.40
C ILE A 236 17.66 15.20 2.10
N GLU A 237 18.13 15.32 0.84
CA GLU A 237 19.48 14.91 0.47
C GLU A 237 20.53 15.65 1.31
N ARG A 238 20.44 16.99 1.39
CA ARG A 238 21.41 17.81 2.13
C ARG A 238 21.46 17.46 3.61
N THR A 239 20.30 17.22 4.23
CA THR A 239 20.20 17.08 5.69
C THR A 239 20.35 15.64 6.16
N GLN A 240 19.83 14.67 5.40
CA GLN A 240 19.72 13.26 5.82
C GLN A 240 20.51 12.30 4.93
N GLN A 241 21.16 12.79 3.86
CA GLN A 241 21.86 11.95 2.87
C GLN A 241 20.96 10.81 2.35
N ALA A 242 19.71 11.14 2.05
CA ALA A 242 18.65 10.19 1.72
C ALA A 242 17.89 10.61 0.45
N SER A 243 17.26 9.63 -0.21
CA SER A 243 16.45 9.80 -1.42
C SER A 243 15.15 8.99 -1.31
N PRO A 244 14.20 9.40 -0.45
CA PRO A 244 12.93 8.71 -0.33
C PRO A 244 12.10 8.87 -1.60
N PRO A 245 11.18 7.94 -1.88
CA PRO A 245 10.12 8.16 -2.86
C PRO A 245 9.32 9.41 -2.50
N ILE A 246 9.08 10.28 -3.49
CA ILE A 246 8.27 11.47 -3.37
C ILE A 246 7.13 11.36 -4.38
N LEU A 247 5.93 11.08 -3.89
CA LEU A 247 4.72 11.06 -4.69
C LEU A 247 4.32 12.51 -5.00
N VAL A 248 4.17 12.85 -6.27
CA VAL A 248 3.82 14.20 -6.73
C VAL A 248 2.45 14.14 -7.38
N GLU A 249 1.46 14.80 -6.79
CA GLU A 249 0.12 14.88 -7.38
C GLU A 249 0.13 15.78 -8.62
N ILE A 250 -0.26 15.20 -9.77
CA ILE A 250 -0.18 15.85 -11.08
C ILE A 250 -1.54 16.20 -11.69
N GLY A 251 -2.66 15.79 -11.06
CA GLY A 251 -4.00 15.98 -11.61
C GLY A 251 -4.17 15.25 -12.96
N GLU A 252 -4.52 16.00 -13.99
CA GLU A 252 -4.69 15.50 -15.38
C GLU A 252 -3.39 15.56 -16.21
N ALA A 253 -2.30 16.08 -15.65
CA ALA A 253 -1.03 16.14 -16.38
C ALA A 253 -0.42 14.73 -16.55
N GLY A 254 0.32 14.53 -17.64
CA GLY A 254 1.04 13.28 -17.91
C GLY A 254 2.56 13.47 -17.83
N PRO A 255 3.33 12.43 -17.46
CA PRO A 255 4.78 12.47 -17.59
C PRO A 255 5.17 12.55 -19.07
N THR A 256 6.09 13.44 -19.41
CA THR A 256 6.58 13.65 -20.79
C THR A 256 8.02 13.19 -21.01
N GLY A 257 8.76 12.89 -19.93
CA GLY A 257 10.16 12.43 -19.98
C GLY A 257 10.29 10.93 -20.25
N ARG A 258 11.52 10.51 -20.58
CA ARG A 258 11.94 9.11 -20.67
C ARG A 258 12.41 8.63 -19.29
N LEU A 259 12.56 7.32 -19.12
CA LEU A 259 13.13 6.76 -17.89
C LEU A 259 14.54 7.29 -17.58
N ALA A 260 15.36 7.51 -18.61
CA ALA A 260 16.70 8.10 -18.45
C ALA A 260 16.68 9.52 -17.87
N ASP A 261 15.55 10.23 -17.95
CA ASP A 261 15.36 11.57 -17.40
C ASP A 261 14.87 11.53 -15.94
N TRP A 262 14.55 10.34 -15.40
CA TRP A 262 14.06 10.16 -14.04
C TRP A 262 15.19 10.27 -13.02
N ASP A 263 14.93 10.99 -11.92
CA ASP A 263 15.87 11.14 -10.82
C ASP A 263 15.87 9.96 -9.84
N GLY A 264 15.06 8.93 -10.12
CA GLY A 264 14.92 7.72 -9.32
C GLY A 264 14.05 7.87 -8.07
N GLN A 265 13.53 9.06 -7.74
CA GLN A 265 12.78 9.29 -6.49
C GLN A 265 11.44 10.03 -6.68
N LEU A 266 11.28 10.92 -7.67
CA LEU A 266 10.01 11.59 -7.93
C LEU A 266 9.05 10.68 -8.69
N ILE A 267 7.86 10.46 -8.15
CA ILE A 267 6.87 9.56 -8.71
C ILE A 267 5.61 10.36 -9.03
N PRO A 268 5.28 10.59 -10.31
CA PRO A 268 4.05 11.27 -10.68
C PRO A 268 2.84 10.38 -10.33
N VAL A 269 1.87 10.95 -9.62
CA VAL A 269 0.63 10.26 -9.24
C VAL A 269 -0.59 11.12 -9.55
N SER A 270 -1.69 10.48 -9.92
CA SER A 270 -3.01 11.12 -10.03
C SER A 270 -3.98 10.36 -9.14
N TYR A 271 -4.45 10.99 -8.05
CA TYR A 271 -5.41 10.34 -7.15
C TYR A 271 -6.73 10.00 -7.87
N LEU A 272 -7.15 10.83 -8.82
CA LEU A 272 -8.31 10.57 -9.69
C LEU A 272 -8.04 9.39 -10.63
N GLY A 273 -6.87 9.35 -11.27
CA GLY A 273 -6.46 8.22 -12.09
C GLY A 273 -6.47 6.91 -11.30
N GLU A 274 -5.92 6.89 -10.08
CA GLU A 274 -5.86 5.68 -9.25
C GLU A 274 -7.24 5.19 -8.78
N VAL A 275 -8.18 6.08 -8.42
CA VAL A 275 -9.53 5.66 -8.04
C VAL A 275 -10.38 5.22 -9.24
N CYS A 276 -10.12 5.75 -10.43
CA CYS A 276 -10.83 5.43 -11.66
C CYS A 276 -10.33 4.15 -12.35
N ARG A 277 -9.24 3.53 -11.88
CA ARG A 277 -8.77 2.23 -12.39
C ARG A 277 -9.89 1.18 -12.31
N PRO A 278 -10.11 0.35 -13.34
CA PRO A 278 -11.23 -0.60 -13.38
C PRO A 278 -11.31 -1.51 -12.15
N GLU A 279 -10.17 -2.03 -11.70
CA GLU A 279 -10.07 -2.91 -10.53
C GLU A 279 -10.53 -2.20 -9.25
N VAL A 280 -10.15 -0.92 -9.10
CA VAL A 280 -10.48 -0.08 -7.94
C VAL A 280 -11.93 0.38 -7.99
N LEU A 281 -12.42 0.80 -9.16
CA LEU A 281 -13.73 1.40 -9.36
C LEU A 281 -14.86 0.35 -9.39
N LEU A 282 -14.71 -0.71 -10.19
CA LEU A 282 -15.82 -1.60 -10.56
C LEU A 282 -15.79 -2.95 -9.86
N GLU A 283 -14.60 -3.49 -9.62
CA GLU A 283 -14.43 -4.85 -9.12
C GLU A 283 -14.45 -4.92 -7.60
N GLY A 284 -14.56 -3.76 -6.95
CA GLY A 284 -14.53 -3.71 -5.49
C GLY A 284 -13.22 -4.28 -4.94
N ALA A 285 -12.13 -4.30 -5.72
CA ALA A 285 -10.85 -4.87 -5.30
C ALA A 285 -10.37 -4.25 -3.98
N GLY A 286 -10.65 -2.95 -3.77
CA GLY A 286 -10.40 -2.28 -2.49
C GLY A 286 -11.19 -2.81 -1.29
N ASP A 287 -12.33 -3.50 -1.48
CA ASP A 287 -13.18 -4.00 -0.39
C ASP A 287 -13.25 -5.55 -0.34
N ALA A 288 -12.64 -6.26 -1.29
CA ALA A 288 -12.75 -7.73 -1.37
C ALA A 288 -12.28 -8.42 -0.08
N VAL A 289 -11.06 -8.11 0.36
CA VAL A 289 -10.52 -8.64 1.63
C VAL A 289 -11.34 -8.17 2.83
N ALA A 290 -11.83 -6.92 2.82
CA ALA A 290 -12.65 -6.38 3.91
C ALA A 290 -13.99 -7.13 4.05
N ARG A 291 -14.59 -7.55 2.94
CA ARG A 291 -15.78 -8.40 2.94
C ARG A 291 -15.47 -9.79 3.47
N THR A 292 -14.37 -10.40 3.05
CA THR A 292 -13.91 -11.70 3.57
C THR A 292 -13.70 -11.66 5.09
N ILE A 293 -13.14 -10.57 5.61
CA ILE A 293 -13.01 -10.35 7.06
C ILE A 293 -14.38 -10.29 7.74
N HIS A 294 -15.33 -9.55 7.17
CA HIS A 294 -16.69 -9.44 7.71
C HIS A 294 -17.44 -10.77 7.68
N GLU A 295 -17.32 -11.52 6.59
CA GLU A 295 -17.88 -12.86 6.44
C GLU A 295 -17.30 -13.82 7.48
N HIS A 296 -15.98 -13.78 7.68
CA HIS A 296 -15.32 -14.59 8.71
C HIS A 296 -15.78 -14.23 10.13
N TYR A 297 -16.03 -12.96 10.43
CA TYR A 297 -16.66 -12.53 11.68
C TYR A 297 -18.05 -13.16 11.85
N CYS A 298 -18.92 -13.04 10.83
CA CYS A 298 -20.26 -13.61 10.86
C CYS A 298 -20.23 -15.14 11.05
N ASP A 299 -19.35 -15.85 10.35
CA ASP A 299 -19.14 -17.30 10.49
C ASP A 299 -18.74 -17.66 11.93
N THR A 300 -17.85 -16.87 12.53
CA THR A 300 -17.37 -17.10 13.91
C THR A 300 -18.48 -16.91 14.93
N ILE A 301 -19.34 -15.90 14.75
CA ILE A 301 -20.53 -15.70 15.60
C ILE A 301 -21.53 -16.84 15.44
N ALA A 302 -21.79 -17.26 14.19
CA ALA A 302 -22.68 -18.37 13.90
C ALA A 302 -22.17 -19.71 14.49
N ALA A 303 -20.87 -19.97 14.42
CA ALA A 303 -20.23 -21.14 15.00
C ALA A 303 -20.33 -21.19 16.53
N GLN A 304 -20.51 -20.04 17.19
CA GLN A 304 -20.81 -19.94 18.62
C GLN A 304 -22.31 -20.16 18.95
N GLY A 305 -23.13 -20.50 17.95
CA GLY A 305 -24.57 -20.72 18.11
C GLY A 305 -25.39 -19.42 18.25
N ARG A 306 -24.81 -18.26 17.94
CA ARG A 306 -25.48 -16.96 17.99
C ARG A 306 -25.89 -16.51 16.59
N ASP A 307 -27.03 -15.82 16.45
CA ASP A 307 -27.44 -15.23 15.17
C ASP A 307 -26.60 -13.97 14.89
N PRO A 308 -25.75 -13.94 13.84
CA PRO A 308 -24.98 -12.75 13.48
C PRO A 308 -25.88 -11.54 13.20
N GLY A 309 -27.05 -11.76 12.60
CA GLY A 309 -27.99 -10.70 12.23
C GLY A 309 -28.61 -9.96 13.42
N SER A 310 -28.51 -10.51 14.63
CA SER A 310 -28.98 -9.90 15.87
C SER A 310 -28.10 -8.73 16.34
N GLU A 311 -26.83 -8.69 15.94
CA GLU A 311 -25.89 -7.62 16.29
C GLU A 311 -25.77 -6.58 15.17
N PRO A 312 -25.57 -5.27 15.49
CA PRO A 312 -25.34 -4.25 14.47
C PRO A 312 -24.14 -4.53 13.54
N ALA A 313 -23.12 -5.22 14.05
CA ALA A 313 -21.91 -5.57 13.30
C ALA A 313 -22.09 -6.81 12.38
N GLY A 314 -23.12 -7.63 12.60
CA GLY A 314 -23.38 -8.84 11.82
C GLY A 314 -24.48 -8.67 10.75
N LYS A 315 -24.90 -7.42 10.48
CA LYS A 315 -25.75 -7.12 9.32
C LYS A 315 -25.01 -7.44 8.01
N PRO A 316 -25.73 -7.82 6.93
CA PRO A 316 -25.13 -8.00 5.60
C PRO A 316 -24.31 -6.77 5.17
N TRP A 317 -23.23 -6.97 4.42
CA TRP A 317 -22.28 -5.92 4.05
C TRP A 317 -22.93 -4.65 3.48
N GLU A 318 -23.96 -4.80 2.65
CA GLU A 318 -24.69 -3.70 2.02
C GLU A 318 -25.46 -2.86 3.05
N GLN A 319 -25.94 -3.48 4.13
CA GLN A 319 -26.71 -2.86 5.21
C GLN A 319 -25.84 -2.49 6.42
N LEU A 320 -24.59 -2.91 6.42
CA LEU A 320 -23.65 -2.65 7.51
C LEU A 320 -23.36 -1.15 7.62
N ALA A 321 -23.38 -0.59 8.84
CA ALA A 321 -23.09 0.82 9.03
C ALA A 321 -21.68 1.18 8.51
N SER A 322 -21.49 2.42 8.06
CA SER A 322 -20.23 2.88 7.47
C SER A 322 -19.04 2.65 8.41
N SER A 323 -19.21 2.91 9.72
CA SER A 323 -18.18 2.69 10.74
C SER A 323 -17.68 1.23 10.79
N TYR A 324 -18.59 0.25 10.70
CA TYR A 324 -18.20 -1.16 10.69
C TYR A 324 -17.55 -1.57 9.35
N ARG A 325 -18.02 -1.05 8.21
CA ARG A 325 -17.32 -1.26 6.92
C ARG A 325 -15.91 -0.68 6.95
N GLN A 326 -15.74 0.51 7.51
CA GLN A 326 -14.43 1.13 7.66
C GLN A 326 -13.51 0.31 8.57
N ALA A 327 -14.01 -0.22 9.68
CA ALA A 327 -13.22 -1.10 10.55
C ALA A 327 -12.65 -2.33 9.81
N ASN A 328 -13.47 -2.99 8.99
CA ASN A 328 -13.03 -4.13 8.17
C ASN A 328 -12.02 -3.70 7.08
N ARG A 329 -12.24 -2.55 6.44
CA ARG A 329 -11.31 -1.98 5.45
C ARG A 329 -9.96 -1.65 6.06
N HIS A 330 -9.94 -1.03 7.24
CA HIS A 330 -8.69 -0.69 7.92
C HIS A 330 -7.90 -1.95 8.31
N GLN A 331 -8.59 -3.02 8.74
CA GLN A 331 -7.91 -4.29 9.00
C GLN A 331 -7.33 -4.91 7.72
N ALA A 332 -8.08 -4.88 6.62
CA ALA A 332 -7.61 -5.35 5.32
C ALA A 332 -6.40 -4.55 4.79
N ASP A 333 -6.46 -3.22 4.87
CA ASP A 333 -5.41 -2.32 4.39
C ASP A 333 -4.08 -2.51 5.14
N HIS A 334 -4.15 -2.94 6.40
CA HIS A 334 -2.97 -3.14 7.24
C HIS A 334 -2.31 -4.53 7.05
N LEU A 335 -2.93 -5.47 6.32
CA LEU A 335 -2.35 -6.80 6.10
C LEU A 335 -0.96 -6.74 5.46
N ARG A 336 -0.72 -5.80 4.54
CA ARG A 336 0.61 -5.62 3.91
C ARG A 336 1.67 -5.21 4.93
N ALA A 337 1.32 -4.36 5.89
CA ALA A 337 2.24 -3.98 6.96
C ALA A 337 2.60 -5.18 7.85
N LYS A 338 1.63 -6.07 8.13
CA LYS A 338 1.87 -7.30 8.90
C LYS A 338 2.81 -8.26 8.17
N LEU A 339 2.61 -8.48 6.87
CA LEU A 339 3.51 -9.29 6.06
C LEU A 339 4.93 -8.67 6.01
N ALA A 340 5.00 -7.35 5.95
CA ALA A 340 6.26 -6.61 5.90
C ALA A 340 7.12 -6.72 7.17
N VAL A 341 6.52 -6.97 8.34
CA VAL A 341 7.22 -7.08 9.64
C VAL A 341 7.50 -8.52 10.07
N THR A 342 7.15 -9.50 9.23
CA THR A 342 7.42 -10.93 9.43
C THR A 342 8.22 -11.58 8.30
N ASP A 343 8.79 -10.78 7.38
CA ASP A 343 9.48 -11.27 6.18
C ASP A 343 8.63 -12.30 5.43
N CYS A 344 7.38 -11.91 5.18
CA CYS A 344 6.39 -12.70 4.45
C CYS A 344 5.88 -11.96 3.22
N ARG A 345 5.37 -12.71 2.26
CA ARG A 345 4.62 -12.17 1.12
C ARG A 345 3.37 -12.98 0.83
N ALA A 346 2.43 -12.36 0.12
CA ALA A 346 1.24 -13.02 -0.40
C ALA A 346 1.49 -13.51 -1.83
N LEU A 347 1.09 -14.74 -2.13
CA LEU A 347 1.11 -15.37 -3.46
C LEU A 347 -0.28 -15.93 -3.77
N PRO A 348 -0.59 -16.32 -5.02
CA PRO A 348 -1.80 -17.10 -5.30
C PRO A 348 -1.89 -18.33 -4.37
N GLU A 349 -3.07 -18.59 -3.83
CA GLU A 349 -3.29 -19.63 -2.80
C GLU A 349 -2.89 -21.02 -3.28
N GLU A 350 -3.11 -21.32 -4.56
CA GLU A 350 -2.76 -22.60 -5.18
C GLU A 350 -1.25 -22.90 -5.17
N MET A 351 -0.41 -21.90 -4.91
CA MET A 351 1.04 -22.04 -4.81
C MET A 351 1.53 -22.29 -3.37
N VAL A 352 0.62 -22.37 -2.39
CA VAL A 352 0.96 -22.41 -0.96
C VAL A 352 0.30 -23.61 -0.29
N GLU A 353 1.10 -24.51 0.30
CA GLU A 353 0.56 -25.69 0.98
C GLU A 353 -0.09 -25.35 2.33
N SER A 354 0.67 -24.73 3.24
CA SER A 354 0.17 -24.30 4.55
C SER A 354 1.11 -23.28 5.18
N PHE A 355 0.56 -22.38 6.01
CA PHE A 355 1.36 -21.36 6.68
C PHE A 355 0.82 -21.06 8.08
N SER A 356 1.73 -20.85 9.03
CA SER A 356 1.42 -20.29 10.34
C SER A 356 2.55 -19.37 10.82
N PHE A 357 2.18 -18.34 11.59
CA PHE A 357 3.15 -17.51 12.29
C PHE A 357 3.66 -18.22 13.55
N SER A 358 4.93 -18.01 13.87
CA SER A 358 5.51 -18.48 15.13
C SER A 358 4.94 -17.72 16.33
N PRO A 359 5.02 -18.25 17.57
CA PRO A 359 4.54 -17.56 18.75
C PRO A 359 5.12 -16.15 18.95
N LEU A 360 6.40 -15.95 18.63
CA LEU A 360 7.06 -14.65 18.75
C LEU A 360 6.50 -13.64 17.75
N GLU A 361 6.18 -14.08 16.53
CA GLU A 361 5.58 -13.23 15.51
C GLU A 361 4.14 -12.89 15.82
N ILE A 362 3.39 -13.84 16.38
CA ILE A 362 2.04 -13.57 16.88
C ILE A 362 2.07 -12.45 17.92
N GLU A 363 3.03 -12.46 18.86
CA GLU A 363 3.13 -11.39 19.85
C GLU A 363 3.50 -10.04 19.21
N ARG A 364 4.49 -10.02 18.31
CA ARG A 364 4.88 -8.80 17.58
C ARG A 364 3.71 -8.23 16.77
N LEU A 365 2.99 -9.09 16.04
CA LEU A 365 1.85 -8.69 15.24
C LEU A 365 0.68 -8.23 16.11
N ALA A 366 0.48 -8.82 17.29
CA ALA A 366 -0.57 -8.42 18.22
C ALA A 366 -0.38 -6.99 18.75
N VAL A 367 0.87 -6.60 19.07
CA VAL A 367 1.20 -5.20 19.40
C VAL A 367 0.78 -4.27 18.27
N ILE A 368 1.16 -4.61 17.04
CA ILE A 368 0.86 -3.82 15.85
C ILE A 368 -0.64 -3.75 15.56
N GLU A 369 -1.37 -4.85 15.75
CA GLU A 369 -2.83 -4.90 15.58
C GLU A 369 -3.55 -4.03 16.61
N HIS A 370 -3.07 -4.02 17.86
CA HIS A 370 -3.61 -3.14 18.90
C HIS A 370 -3.39 -1.66 18.58
N GLU A 371 -2.18 -1.28 18.16
CA GLU A 371 -1.89 0.10 17.76
C GLU A 371 -2.74 0.54 16.56
N ARG A 372 -2.91 -0.34 15.55
CA ARG A 372 -3.81 -0.11 14.41
C ARG A 372 -5.27 0.09 14.87
N TRP A 373 -5.75 -0.73 15.80
CA TRP A 373 -7.09 -0.58 16.37
C TRP A 373 -7.21 0.74 17.16
N ALA A 374 -6.21 1.09 17.96
CA ALA A 374 -6.19 2.32 18.75
C ALA A 374 -6.17 3.55 17.85
N ALA A 375 -5.40 3.55 16.76
CA ALA A 375 -5.37 4.65 15.80
C ALA A 375 -6.72 4.92 15.14
N ASP A 376 -7.45 3.87 14.76
CA ASP A 376 -8.83 4.02 14.28
C ASP A 376 -9.71 4.69 15.35
N ARG A 377 -9.60 4.27 16.61
CA ARG A 377 -10.36 4.85 17.73
C ARG A 377 -10.01 6.32 17.96
N TYR A 378 -8.73 6.66 18.02
CA TYR A 378 -8.26 8.04 18.22
C TYR A 378 -8.74 8.97 17.10
N LEU A 379 -8.65 8.55 15.83
CA LEU A 379 -9.16 9.34 14.70
C LEU A 379 -10.68 9.48 14.70
N ASN A 380 -11.40 8.57 15.33
CA ASN A 380 -12.85 8.67 15.52
C ASN A 380 -13.24 9.41 16.81
N GLY A 381 -12.28 10.06 17.48
CA GLY A 381 -12.49 10.89 18.67
C GLY A 381 -12.65 10.09 19.97
N TRP A 382 -12.25 8.82 20.00
CA TRP A 382 -12.22 8.05 21.24
C TRP A 382 -11.00 8.40 22.08
N SER A 383 -11.19 8.46 23.39
CA SER A 383 -10.12 8.70 24.37
C SER A 383 -10.12 7.64 25.47
N PHE A 384 -8.98 7.53 26.15
CA PHE A 384 -8.88 6.65 27.32
C PHE A 384 -9.75 7.15 28.46
N ALA A 385 -10.52 6.22 29.06
CA ALA A 385 -11.02 6.37 30.43
C ALA A 385 -11.18 4.97 31.05
N PRO A 386 -11.14 4.82 32.40
CA PRO A 386 -11.27 3.53 33.08
C PRO A 386 -12.57 2.79 32.78
N GLU A 387 -13.63 3.52 32.45
CA GLU A 387 -14.95 2.98 32.12
C GLU A 387 -15.30 3.27 30.67
N ARG A 388 -15.95 2.30 30.02
CA ARG A 388 -16.43 2.44 28.64
C ARG A 388 -17.68 3.32 28.61
N ASP A 389 -17.64 4.38 27.81
CA ASP A 389 -18.79 5.24 27.51
C ASP A 389 -18.85 5.49 26.01
N ASN A 390 -19.84 4.92 25.31
CA ASN A 390 -19.96 5.09 23.87
C ASN A 390 -20.41 6.50 23.46
N VAL A 391 -21.14 7.21 24.33
CA VAL A 391 -21.65 8.57 24.05
C VAL A 391 -20.51 9.57 24.16
N ARG A 392 -19.71 9.47 25.22
CA ARG A 392 -18.49 10.29 25.42
C ARG A 392 -17.28 9.77 24.64
N LYS A 393 -17.42 8.63 23.95
CA LYS A 393 -16.36 7.92 23.24
C LYS A 393 -15.16 7.58 24.14
N HIS A 394 -15.40 7.10 25.35
CA HIS A 394 -14.37 6.61 26.24
C HIS A 394 -14.16 5.09 26.09
N HIS A 395 -12.89 4.66 26.08
CA HIS A 395 -12.54 3.25 25.98
C HIS A 395 -11.38 2.86 26.92
N PRO A 396 -11.55 1.84 27.79
CA PRO A 396 -10.52 1.45 28.78
C PRO A 396 -9.28 0.79 28.18
N GLN A 397 -9.42 0.18 27.00
CA GLN A 397 -8.30 -0.45 26.31
C GLN A 397 -7.41 0.53 25.51
N LEU A 398 -7.67 1.84 25.54
CA LEU A 398 -6.78 2.83 24.92
C LEU A 398 -5.56 3.11 25.81
N ILE A 399 -4.80 2.06 26.08
CA ILE A 399 -3.57 2.02 26.87
C ILE A 399 -2.51 1.22 26.09
N PRO A 400 -1.21 1.33 26.44
CA PRO A 400 -0.17 0.54 25.78
C PRO A 400 -0.47 -0.96 25.84
N TYR A 401 -0.22 -1.68 24.74
CA TYR A 401 -0.49 -3.12 24.64
C TYR A 401 0.09 -3.91 25.83
N ALA A 402 1.30 -3.56 26.27
CA ALA A 402 1.96 -4.20 27.41
C ALA A 402 1.10 -4.18 28.70
N ALA A 403 0.29 -3.14 28.91
CA ALA A 403 -0.57 -2.93 30.07
C ALA A 403 -1.95 -3.60 29.96
N LEU A 404 -2.29 -4.19 28.81
CA LEU A 404 -3.52 -4.96 28.65
C LEU A 404 -3.48 -6.24 29.50
N SER A 405 -4.64 -6.66 29.98
CA SER A 405 -4.80 -7.99 30.57
C SER A 405 -4.65 -9.08 29.49
N THR A 406 -4.29 -10.29 29.90
CA THR A 406 -4.08 -11.42 28.97
C THR A 406 -5.30 -11.66 28.09
N ALA A 407 -6.51 -11.64 28.65
CA ALA A 407 -7.74 -11.85 27.90
C ALA A 407 -7.94 -10.80 26.79
N MET A 408 -7.48 -9.56 27.00
CA MET A 408 -7.60 -8.50 25.99
C MET A 408 -6.50 -8.64 24.93
N LYS A 409 -5.27 -8.96 25.32
CA LYS A 409 -4.18 -9.31 24.36
C LYS A 409 -4.57 -10.50 23.47
N ASP A 410 -5.32 -11.45 24.01
CA ASP A 410 -5.76 -12.62 23.25
C ASP A 410 -6.72 -12.27 22.10
N LEU A 411 -7.41 -11.12 22.15
CA LEU A 411 -8.21 -10.63 21.03
C LEU A 411 -7.32 -10.24 19.84
N ASP A 412 -6.24 -9.50 20.10
CA ASP A 412 -5.27 -9.11 19.06
C ASP A 412 -4.53 -10.33 18.52
N ARG A 413 -4.08 -11.23 19.42
CA ARG A 413 -3.45 -12.51 19.03
C ARG A 413 -4.36 -13.36 18.16
N PHE A 414 -5.65 -13.42 18.49
CA PHE A 414 -6.63 -14.15 17.69
C PHE A 414 -6.78 -13.54 16.29
N ALA A 415 -6.92 -12.21 16.20
CA ALA A 415 -7.02 -11.52 14.93
C ALA A 415 -5.81 -11.77 14.02
N VAL A 416 -4.58 -11.74 14.57
CA VAL A 416 -3.37 -11.97 13.78
C VAL A 416 -3.15 -13.44 13.41
N ARG A 417 -3.55 -14.40 14.26
CA ARG A 417 -3.56 -15.83 13.90
C ARG A 417 -4.47 -16.13 12.72
N GLY A 418 -5.56 -15.37 12.57
CA GLY A 418 -6.52 -15.53 11.47
C GLY A 418 -6.04 -15.00 10.12
N VAL A 419 -4.95 -14.22 10.06
CA VAL A 419 -4.48 -13.57 8.81
C VAL A 419 -4.23 -14.55 7.66
N PRO A 420 -3.53 -15.70 7.83
CA PRO A 420 -3.33 -16.65 6.74
C PRO A 420 -4.66 -17.21 6.20
N THR A 421 -5.62 -17.50 7.09
CA THR A 421 -6.95 -17.98 6.70
C THR A 421 -7.75 -16.92 5.94
N LEU A 422 -7.68 -15.66 6.38
CA LEU A 422 -8.34 -14.54 5.72
C LEU A 422 -7.80 -14.33 4.31
N LEU A 423 -6.48 -14.37 4.14
CA LEU A 423 -5.84 -14.26 2.82
C LEU A 423 -6.23 -15.44 1.92
N ALA A 424 -6.23 -16.67 2.44
CA ALA A 424 -6.59 -17.86 1.67
C ALA A 424 -8.02 -17.78 1.14
N ARG A 425 -8.96 -17.32 1.96
CA ARG A 425 -10.36 -17.07 1.55
C ARG A 425 -10.49 -15.99 0.47
N SER A 426 -9.51 -15.09 0.34
CA SER A 426 -9.42 -14.10 -0.74
C SER A 426 -8.59 -14.58 -1.95
N GLY A 427 -8.20 -15.85 -2.00
CA GLY A 427 -7.41 -16.44 -3.09
C GLY A 427 -5.90 -16.21 -2.98
N LEU A 428 -5.39 -15.85 -1.80
CA LEU A 428 -3.97 -15.60 -1.55
C LEU A 428 -3.40 -16.49 -0.43
N GLY A 429 -2.26 -17.13 -0.67
CA GLY A 429 -1.48 -17.82 0.36
C GLY A 429 -0.33 -16.96 0.89
N VAL A 430 0.21 -17.29 2.07
CA VAL A 430 1.36 -16.60 2.68
C VAL A 430 2.60 -17.48 2.58
N VAL A 431 3.70 -16.92 2.11
CA VAL A 431 5.01 -17.59 2.10
C VAL A 431 6.06 -16.72 2.79
N ARG A 432 7.10 -17.37 3.30
CA ARG A 432 8.29 -16.69 3.83
C ARG A 432 9.17 -16.20 2.70
N THR A 433 9.79 -15.03 2.86
CA THR A 433 10.86 -14.61 1.96
C THR A 433 12.17 -15.30 2.33
N LEU A 434 13.05 -15.52 1.36
CA LEU A 434 14.45 -15.90 1.56
C LEU A 434 15.31 -14.73 1.08
N ILE A 435 15.93 -14.02 2.02
CA ILE A 435 16.73 -12.83 1.69
C ILE A 435 18.16 -13.27 1.32
N VAL A 436 18.48 -13.14 0.03
CA VAL A 436 19.81 -13.32 -0.54
C VAL A 436 20.46 -11.94 -0.64
N ALA A 437 21.37 -11.64 0.28
CA ALA A 437 22.17 -10.43 0.25
C ALA A 437 23.25 -10.54 -0.84
N LEU A 438 23.32 -9.54 -1.71
CA LEU A 438 24.24 -9.45 -2.84
C LEU A 438 25.05 -8.14 -2.72
N PRO A 439 26.11 -8.12 -1.91
CA PRO A 439 27.01 -6.97 -1.79
C PRO A 439 27.77 -6.74 -3.09
N ASP A 440 28.21 -5.50 -3.31
CA ASP A 440 29.10 -5.19 -4.42
C ASP A 440 30.44 -5.94 -4.27
N PRO A 441 31.01 -6.38 -5.40
CA PRO A 441 32.32 -7.00 -5.41
C PRO A 441 33.42 -5.98 -5.04
N ALA A 442 34.61 -6.49 -4.70
CA ALA A 442 35.72 -5.62 -4.34
C ALA A 442 36.11 -4.71 -5.52
N PRO A 443 36.57 -3.47 -5.27
CA PRO A 443 36.99 -2.56 -6.34
C PRO A 443 37.97 -3.23 -7.32
N GLY A 444 37.72 -3.07 -8.62
CA GLY A 444 38.52 -3.67 -9.68
C GLY A 444 38.18 -5.14 -10.00
N THR A 445 37.18 -5.74 -9.35
CA THR A 445 36.69 -7.07 -9.72
C THR A 445 36.12 -7.04 -11.13
N GLN A 446 36.52 -8.01 -11.95
CA GLN A 446 35.95 -8.26 -13.27
C GLN A 446 35.60 -9.73 -13.39
N LEU A 447 34.31 -10.06 -13.51
CA LEU A 447 33.90 -11.42 -13.83
C LEU A 447 34.16 -11.73 -15.30
N ASP A 448 34.57 -12.95 -15.59
CA ASP A 448 34.66 -13.46 -16.96
C ASP A 448 33.32 -14.03 -17.45
N HIS A 449 33.27 -14.48 -18.70
CA HIS A 449 32.06 -15.07 -19.28
C HIS A 449 31.66 -16.37 -18.57
N GLN A 450 32.62 -17.16 -18.05
CA GLN A 450 32.33 -18.41 -17.37
C GLN A 450 31.63 -18.17 -16.03
N ALA A 451 32.13 -17.20 -15.25
CA ALA A 451 31.54 -16.77 -13.98
C ALA A 451 30.12 -16.22 -14.19
N ARG A 452 29.91 -15.36 -15.19
CA ARG A 452 28.55 -14.87 -15.55
C ARG A 452 27.62 -16.02 -15.99
N GLY A 453 28.16 -17.00 -16.72
CA GLY A 453 27.43 -18.20 -17.12
C GLY A 453 27.01 -19.11 -15.95
N ALA A 454 27.61 -18.96 -14.78
CA ALA A 454 27.27 -19.72 -13.58
C ALA A 454 26.08 -19.13 -12.79
N MET A 455 25.77 -17.84 -12.96
CA MET A 455 24.67 -17.14 -12.24
C MET A 455 23.30 -17.85 -12.38
N PRO A 456 22.86 -18.29 -13.56
CA PRO A 456 21.57 -19.00 -13.69
C PRO A 456 21.53 -20.31 -12.90
N ARG A 457 22.65 -21.03 -12.77
CA ARG A 457 22.73 -22.29 -12.02
C ARG A 457 22.58 -22.05 -10.51
N VAL A 458 23.07 -20.92 -10.00
CA VAL A 458 22.86 -20.52 -8.61
C VAL A 458 21.38 -20.28 -8.35
N LEU A 459 20.71 -19.54 -9.24
CA LEU A 459 19.27 -19.25 -9.14
C LEU A 459 18.43 -20.54 -9.17
N GLU A 460 18.71 -21.44 -10.10
CA GLU A 460 18.03 -22.73 -10.21
C GLU A 460 18.22 -23.56 -8.93
N ARG A 461 19.45 -23.68 -8.42
CA ARG A 461 19.74 -24.41 -7.17
C ARG A 461 19.04 -23.77 -5.96
N LEU A 462 18.94 -22.44 -5.89
CA LEU A 462 18.21 -21.75 -4.82
C LEU A 462 16.70 -22.06 -4.88
N ARG A 463 16.07 -21.98 -6.06
CA ARG A 463 14.63 -22.31 -6.23
C ARG A 463 14.34 -23.76 -5.85
N LEU A 464 15.17 -24.70 -6.31
CA LEU A 464 15.00 -26.12 -6.01
C LEU A 464 15.21 -26.42 -4.51
N ARG A 465 16.11 -25.71 -3.86
CA ARG A 465 16.43 -25.92 -2.44
C ARG A 465 15.40 -25.31 -1.49
N TYR A 466 14.75 -24.22 -1.89
CA TYR A 466 13.80 -23.48 -1.07
C TYR A 466 12.46 -23.27 -1.82
N PRO A 467 11.76 -24.36 -2.20
CA PRO A 467 10.54 -24.28 -3.01
C PRO A 467 9.37 -23.61 -2.29
N ASP A 468 9.41 -23.58 -0.95
CA ASP A 468 8.42 -22.98 -0.04
C ASP A 468 8.73 -21.52 0.33
N ARG A 469 9.80 -20.96 -0.24
CA ARG A 469 10.26 -19.59 0.05
C ARG A 469 10.23 -18.73 -1.21
N ALA A 470 9.80 -17.49 -1.02
CA ALA A 470 9.92 -16.44 -2.02
C ALA A 470 11.33 -15.87 -2.05
N LEU A 471 12.03 -15.98 -3.18
CA LEU A 471 13.37 -15.40 -3.30
C LEU A 471 13.32 -13.87 -3.30
N VAL A 472 14.20 -13.25 -2.52
CA VAL A 472 14.39 -11.80 -2.49
C VAL A 472 15.87 -11.49 -2.56
N PHE A 473 16.28 -10.70 -3.55
CA PHE A 473 17.66 -10.22 -3.67
C PHE A 473 17.79 -8.83 -3.08
N ALA A 474 18.73 -8.66 -2.15
CA ALA A 474 19.03 -7.37 -1.55
C ALA A 474 20.38 -6.86 -2.06
N ALA A 475 20.36 -5.77 -2.83
CA ALA A 475 21.53 -5.28 -3.57
C ALA A 475 21.57 -3.75 -3.66
N THR A 476 22.77 -3.19 -3.80
CA THR A 476 23.04 -1.75 -3.96
C THR A 476 22.88 -1.26 -5.40
N LEU A 477 23.04 -2.16 -6.38
CA LEU A 477 23.03 -1.91 -7.83
C LEU A 477 24.20 -1.07 -8.36
N GLU A 478 25.21 -0.78 -7.56
CA GLU A 478 26.36 0.05 -7.96
C GLU A 478 27.21 -0.67 -9.02
N HIS A 479 27.42 -1.98 -8.87
CA HIS A 479 28.22 -2.78 -9.80
C HIS A 479 27.40 -3.43 -10.94
N ALA A 480 27.94 -3.45 -12.17
CA ALA A 480 27.25 -4.01 -13.34
C ALA A 480 26.93 -5.52 -13.22
N ASP A 481 27.86 -6.32 -12.69
CA ASP A 481 27.61 -7.76 -12.49
C ASP A 481 26.55 -8.03 -11.39
N VAL A 482 26.39 -7.11 -10.43
CA VAL A 482 25.31 -7.18 -9.43
C VAL A 482 23.96 -6.92 -10.12
N ARG A 483 23.88 -5.90 -10.98
CA ARG A 483 22.67 -5.62 -11.77
C ARG A 483 22.31 -6.78 -12.69
N LEU A 484 23.29 -7.41 -13.33
CA LEU A 484 23.08 -8.61 -14.15
C LEU A 484 22.48 -9.77 -13.33
N MET A 485 23.03 -10.06 -12.15
CA MET A 485 22.53 -11.11 -11.27
C MET A 485 21.11 -10.81 -10.79
N VAL A 486 20.82 -9.58 -10.37
CA VAL A 486 19.48 -9.14 -9.96
C VAL A 486 18.50 -9.30 -11.11
N ARG A 487 18.83 -8.82 -12.31
CA ARG A 487 17.96 -8.94 -13.50
C ARG A 487 17.63 -10.40 -13.79
N GLN A 488 18.63 -11.28 -13.78
CA GLN A 488 18.39 -12.71 -13.94
C GLN A 488 17.51 -13.29 -12.83
N ALA A 489 17.66 -12.84 -11.58
CA ALA A 489 16.82 -13.27 -10.47
C ALA A 489 15.35 -12.86 -10.66
N LEU A 490 15.11 -11.61 -11.07
CA LEU A 490 13.75 -11.11 -11.35
C LEU A 490 13.11 -11.89 -12.50
N GLU A 491 13.83 -12.06 -13.62
CA GLU A 491 13.29 -12.65 -14.85
C GLU A 491 13.16 -14.17 -14.80
N ARG A 492 14.13 -14.87 -14.18
CA ARG A 492 14.22 -16.35 -14.22
C ARG A 492 13.78 -17.01 -12.94
N ALA A 493 13.76 -16.27 -11.83
CA ALA A 493 13.45 -16.82 -10.52
C ALA A 493 12.26 -16.17 -9.83
N GLU A 494 11.56 -15.24 -10.52
CA GLU A 494 10.41 -14.51 -9.98
C GLU A 494 10.73 -13.89 -8.60
N ALA A 495 12.00 -13.52 -8.44
CA ALA A 495 12.50 -12.93 -7.22
C ALA A 495 12.00 -11.49 -7.11
N GLU A 496 12.04 -10.95 -5.90
CA GLU A 496 11.87 -9.51 -5.67
C GLU A 496 13.22 -8.84 -5.39
N LEU A 497 13.27 -7.52 -5.54
CA LEU A 497 14.44 -6.71 -5.26
C LEU A 497 14.19 -5.81 -4.04
N ILE A 498 15.04 -5.95 -3.02
CA ILE A 498 15.28 -4.94 -2.01
C ILE A 498 16.47 -4.10 -2.48
N TRP A 499 16.22 -2.86 -2.88
CA TRP A 499 17.28 -1.93 -3.22
C TRP A 499 17.88 -1.31 -1.97
N LEU A 500 19.15 -1.60 -1.70
CA LEU A 500 19.91 -1.11 -0.55
C LEU A 500 20.62 0.20 -0.93
N LEU A 501 20.12 1.32 -0.43
CA LEU A 501 20.66 2.65 -0.73
C LEU A 501 21.63 3.08 0.37
N THR A 502 22.94 3.08 0.10
CA THR A 502 23.95 3.55 1.07
C THR A 502 24.17 5.06 1.06
N GLY A 503 23.49 5.77 0.15
CA GLY A 503 23.51 7.22 0.02
C GLY A 503 22.49 7.71 -1.01
N PRO A 504 22.49 9.01 -1.33
CA PRO A 504 21.56 9.62 -2.28
C PRO A 504 21.63 9.01 -3.69
N ILE A 505 20.47 8.79 -4.30
CA ILE A 505 20.35 8.23 -5.66
C ILE A 505 21.13 9.06 -6.70
N PRO A 506 21.07 10.42 -6.71
CA PRO A 506 21.84 11.20 -7.68
C PRO A 506 23.33 10.88 -7.67
N LYS A 507 23.92 10.70 -6.47
CA LYS A 507 25.34 10.34 -6.32
C LYS A 507 25.64 8.94 -6.85
N LEU A 508 24.73 7.98 -6.71
CA LEU A 508 24.87 6.65 -7.28
C LEU A 508 24.82 6.69 -8.82
N LEU A 509 23.90 7.49 -9.39
CA LEU A 509 23.78 7.65 -10.84
C LEU A 509 25.00 8.34 -11.44
N ASP A 510 25.59 9.31 -10.74
CA ASP A 510 26.79 10.04 -11.20
C ASP A 510 28.06 9.18 -11.20
N ARG A 511 28.08 8.08 -10.43
CA ARG A 511 29.17 7.11 -10.43
C ARG A 511 29.07 6.08 -11.56
N GLN A 512 27.93 6.01 -12.25
CA GLN A 512 27.77 5.05 -13.34
C GLN A 512 28.62 5.47 -14.55
N ALA A 513 29.18 4.48 -15.23
CA ALA A 513 30.16 4.70 -16.29
C ALA A 513 29.61 5.48 -17.51
N ASP A 514 28.33 5.28 -17.83
CA ASP A 514 27.66 5.87 -18.99
C ASP A 514 26.13 5.92 -18.80
N GLU A 515 25.42 6.50 -19.78
CA GLU A 515 23.96 6.63 -19.77
C GLU A 515 23.24 5.26 -19.76
N ALA A 516 23.83 4.23 -20.37
CA ALA A 516 23.25 2.90 -20.39
C ALA A 516 23.29 2.27 -18.99
N ALA A 517 24.41 2.39 -18.28
CA ALA A 517 24.54 1.96 -16.89
C ALA A 517 23.61 2.75 -15.95
N ARG A 518 23.44 4.05 -16.16
CA ARG A 518 22.45 4.87 -15.43
C ARG A 518 21.03 4.35 -15.64
N THR A 519 20.67 4.10 -16.90
CA THR A 519 19.33 3.60 -17.26
C THR A 519 19.09 2.21 -16.67
N ASP A 520 20.10 1.33 -16.68
CA ASP A 520 20.04 -0.02 -16.09
C ASP A 520 19.79 0.01 -14.57
N VAL A 521 20.40 0.97 -13.84
CA VAL A 521 20.08 1.21 -12.43
C VAL A 521 18.62 1.65 -12.27
N LEU A 522 18.16 2.61 -13.08
CA LEU A 522 16.79 3.15 -12.99
C LEU A 522 15.71 2.12 -13.35
N ASP A 523 15.98 1.26 -14.35
CA ASP A 523 15.11 0.14 -14.72
C ASP A 523 14.90 -0.80 -13.52
N LEU A 524 15.98 -1.23 -12.88
CA LEU A 524 15.90 -2.11 -11.71
C LEU A 524 15.28 -1.39 -10.50
N ALA A 525 15.59 -0.10 -10.30
CA ALA A 525 14.99 0.72 -9.25
C ALA A 525 13.48 0.89 -9.38
N ALA A 526 12.94 0.88 -10.61
CA ALA A 526 11.50 0.91 -10.87
C ALA A 526 10.81 -0.41 -10.51
N LEU A 527 11.55 -1.53 -10.51
CA LEU A 527 11.07 -2.88 -10.17
C LEU A 527 11.28 -3.25 -8.69
N ALA A 528 12.03 -2.44 -7.94
CA ALA A 528 12.33 -2.71 -6.53
C ALA A 528 11.05 -2.72 -5.67
N SER A 529 10.81 -3.82 -4.95
CA SER A 529 9.68 -3.94 -4.02
C SER A 529 9.91 -3.18 -2.71
N ARG A 530 11.18 -2.92 -2.36
CA ARG A 530 11.59 -2.02 -1.28
C ARG A 530 12.86 -1.24 -1.61
N ARG A 531 13.04 -0.12 -0.94
CA ARG A 531 14.18 0.81 -1.07
C ARG A 531 14.75 1.15 0.30
N VAL A 532 15.52 0.24 0.89
CA VAL A 532 16.02 0.42 2.25
C VAL A 532 17.16 1.44 2.23
N MET A 533 16.92 2.61 2.82
CA MET A 533 17.92 3.66 2.96
C MET A 533 18.81 3.40 4.16
N LEU A 534 20.12 3.43 3.96
CA LEU A 534 21.14 3.08 4.93
C LEU A 534 22.16 4.22 5.10
N ASP A 535 22.80 4.28 6.26
CA ASP A 535 23.86 5.23 6.63
C ASP A 535 25.24 4.70 6.26
N GLY A 536 25.52 4.66 4.97
CA GLY A 536 26.82 4.25 4.45
C GLY A 536 27.14 2.76 4.60
N SER A 537 28.41 2.43 4.42
CA SER A 537 28.88 1.04 4.30
C SER A 537 28.80 0.26 5.62
N GLU A 538 28.99 0.90 6.77
CA GLU A 538 28.92 0.22 8.07
C GLU A 538 27.51 -0.30 8.34
N GLN A 539 26.49 0.54 8.12
CA GLN A 539 25.10 0.12 8.30
C GLN A 539 24.66 -0.90 7.24
N LEU A 540 25.23 -0.85 6.03
CA LEU A 540 25.06 -1.91 5.02
C LEU A 540 25.57 -3.26 5.52
N GLN A 541 26.78 -3.31 6.09
CA GLN A 541 27.33 -4.55 6.64
C GLN A 541 26.47 -5.09 7.79
N ARG A 542 26.01 -4.21 8.68
CA ARG A 542 25.09 -4.57 9.75
C ARG A 542 23.77 -5.12 9.21
N TRP A 543 23.19 -4.45 8.23
CA TRP A 543 21.95 -4.90 7.58
C TRP A 543 22.12 -6.28 6.94
N ILE A 544 23.19 -6.49 6.17
CA ILE A 544 23.49 -7.79 5.56
C ILE A 544 23.64 -8.88 6.62
N GLY A 545 24.30 -8.58 7.75
CA GLY A 545 24.50 -9.54 8.82
C GLY A 545 23.25 -9.87 9.63
N GLU A 546 22.35 -8.91 9.84
CA GLU A 546 21.10 -9.11 10.60
C GLU A 546 19.96 -9.65 9.74
N ARG A 547 19.93 -9.31 8.44
CA ARG A 547 18.78 -9.55 7.56
C ARG A 547 19.05 -10.49 6.40
N GLY A 548 20.29 -10.61 5.94
CA GLY A 548 20.66 -11.61 4.96
C GLY A 548 20.59 -13.00 5.58
N GLU A 549 19.88 -13.93 4.95
CA GLU A 549 19.92 -15.35 5.30
C GLU A 549 21.00 -16.09 4.53
N ILE A 550 21.29 -15.62 3.31
CA ILE A 550 22.36 -16.10 2.44
C ILE A 550 23.10 -14.89 1.91
N VAL A 551 24.43 -14.95 1.87
CA VAL A 551 25.23 -13.95 1.15
C VAL A 551 25.77 -14.57 -0.13
N LEU A 552 25.45 -13.95 -1.27
CA LEU A 552 26.03 -14.28 -2.57
C LEU A 552 27.13 -13.28 -2.91
N GLN A 553 28.38 -13.74 -2.97
CA GLN A 553 29.54 -12.94 -3.35
C GLN A 553 29.92 -13.17 -4.81
N LEU A 554 30.18 -12.07 -5.51
CA LEU A 554 30.72 -12.06 -6.85
C LEU A 554 32.21 -11.68 -6.78
N GLY A 555 33.09 -12.46 -7.40
CA GLY A 555 34.54 -12.25 -7.38
C GLY A 555 35.23 -12.91 -6.18
N SER A 556 36.25 -12.25 -5.65
CA SER A 556 36.99 -12.73 -4.48
C SER A 556 36.13 -12.68 -3.21
N GLU A 557 36.27 -13.68 -2.34
CA GLU A 557 35.55 -13.70 -1.07
C GLU A 557 35.95 -12.50 -0.20
N GLN A 558 34.95 -11.78 0.28
CA GLN A 558 35.14 -10.67 1.22
C GLN A 558 34.82 -11.15 2.64
N PRO A 559 35.60 -10.73 3.66
CA PRO A 559 35.33 -11.07 5.04
C PRO A 559 34.12 -10.27 5.56
N LEU A 560 32.91 -10.73 5.26
CA LEU A 560 31.68 -10.10 5.71
C LEU A 560 31.25 -10.70 7.05
N SER A 561 31.04 -9.85 8.05
CA SER A 561 30.30 -10.21 9.26
C SER A 561 28.84 -10.46 8.86
N GLY A 562 28.37 -11.70 8.95
CA GLY A 562 27.01 -12.02 8.53
C GLY A 562 26.73 -13.50 8.41
N PRO A 563 25.63 -13.90 7.76
CA PRO A 563 25.07 -15.24 7.86
C PRO A 563 26.09 -16.32 7.49
N SER A 564 25.97 -17.47 8.17
CA SER A 564 26.87 -18.62 7.98
C SER A 564 26.78 -19.22 6.57
N LYS A 565 25.66 -19.02 5.88
CA LYS A 565 25.41 -19.51 4.52
C LYS A 565 25.93 -18.53 3.49
N ARG A 566 26.93 -18.96 2.72
CA ARG A 566 27.55 -18.17 1.65
C ARG A 566 27.62 -18.94 0.35
N ILE A 567 27.48 -18.19 -0.73
CA ILE A 567 27.65 -18.64 -2.11
C ILE A 567 28.68 -17.71 -2.74
N SER A 568 29.67 -18.25 -3.45
CA SER A 568 30.74 -17.46 -4.06
C SER A 568 30.88 -17.83 -5.53
N ILE A 569 30.88 -16.84 -6.42
CA ILE A 569 31.21 -17.01 -7.85
C ILE A 569 32.54 -16.29 -8.12
N SER A 570 33.63 -17.05 -8.22
CA SER A 570 34.97 -16.45 -8.41
C SER A 570 35.23 -16.05 -9.87
N ALA A 571 36.10 -15.07 -10.07
CA ALA A 571 36.35 -14.41 -11.36
C ALA A 571 36.96 -15.30 -12.47
N ARG A 572 37.18 -16.59 -12.22
CA ARG A 572 37.83 -17.55 -13.15
C ARG A 572 37.32 -18.99 -13.00
N SER A 573 36.23 -19.21 -12.26
CA SER A 573 35.66 -20.54 -12.03
C SER A 573 34.28 -20.64 -12.66
N ALA A 574 34.02 -21.75 -13.34
CA ALA A 574 32.69 -22.09 -13.84
C ALA A 574 31.77 -22.67 -12.75
N ALA A 575 32.31 -23.08 -11.59
CA ALA A 575 31.57 -23.70 -10.51
C ALA A 575 31.44 -22.74 -9.32
N PRO A 576 30.21 -22.35 -8.93
CA PRO A 576 29.96 -21.62 -7.68
C PRO A 576 30.32 -22.46 -6.46
N THR A 577 30.94 -21.85 -5.46
CA THR A 577 31.26 -22.47 -4.16
C THR A 577 30.14 -22.20 -3.17
N TRP A 578 29.80 -23.19 -2.36
CA TRP A 578 28.75 -23.10 -1.33
C TRP A 578 29.36 -23.48 0.01
N THR A 579 29.23 -22.64 1.03
CA THR A 579 29.75 -22.95 2.39
C THR A 579 28.80 -23.83 3.20
N PHE A 580 27.70 -24.23 2.59
CA PHE A 580 26.68 -25.06 3.18
C PHE A 580 26.28 -26.11 2.13
N GLU A 581 26.47 -27.37 2.47
CA GLU A 581 25.88 -28.50 1.78
C GLU A 581 25.11 -29.32 2.83
N TYR A 582 24.07 -30.05 2.41
CA TYR A 582 23.39 -30.98 3.31
C TYR A 582 24.24 -32.23 3.47
#